data_AF-A0A151U7U1-F1
#
_entry.id   AF-A0A151U7U1-F1
#
_cell.length_a   1.000
_cell.length_b   1.000
_cell.length_c   1.000
_cell.angle_alpha   90.00
_cell.angle_beta   90.00
_cell.angle_gamma   90.00
#
_symmetry.space_group_name_H-M   'P 1'
#
loop_
_entity.id
_entity.type
_entity.pdbx_description
1 polymer ?
#
loop_
_entity_poly.entity_id
_entity_poly.type
_entity_poly.pdbx_seq_one_letter_code
_entity_poly.pdbx_strand_id
1 'polypeptide(L)'
;MPPKYSNSEDKLSDKVSETYSNWEQQDQLIFMWLLASMSPNLHSRMVGCVHAFQIWQSLHLYFETQTRARVCQLKSQLKGIKKQDSLNSYLLAIKKIIDTLASVGSPVDPAELKFLLFWLSLILLRKTQVSSILDH
;
A
#
# COMPACT_ATOMS: atom_id res chain seq x y z
N MET A 1 -21.79 16.26 0.22
CA MET A 1 -22.35 16.98 1.37
C MET A 1 -23.48 17.88 0.89
N PRO A 2 -24.71 17.72 1.41
CA PRO A 2 -25.82 18.62 1.13
C PRO A 2 -25.58 20.01 1.76
N PRO A 3 -26.26 21.07 1.29
CA PRO A 3 -26.17 22.39 1.91
C PRO A 3 -26.82 22.39 3.31
N LYS A 4 -26.16 23.04 4.27
CA LYS A 4 -26.63 23.14 5.67
C LYS A 4 -27.93 23.93 5.81
N TYR A 5 -28.11 24.96 4.98
CA TYR A 5 -29.29 25.83 4.98
C TYR A 5 -29.96 25.79 3.60
N SER A 6 -31.29 25.72 3.57
CA SER A 6 -32.07 25.65 2.32
C SER A 6 -32.20 27.00 1.61
N ASN A 7 -32.17 28.10 2.38
CA ASN A 7 -32.27 29.46 1.89
C ASN A 7 -31.58 30.46 2.86
N SER A 8 -31.59 31.74 2.50
CA SER A 8 -30.93 32.80 3.26
C SER A 8 -31.62 33.12 4.59
N GLU A 9 -32.94 32.96 4.69
CA GLU A 9 -33.72 33.18 5.92
C GLU A 9 -33.48 32.07 6.95
N ASP A 10 -33.41 30.82 6.50
CA ASP A 10 -33.02 29.67 7.32
C ASP A 10 -31.59 29.83 7.85
N LYS A 11 -30.69 30.45 7.07
CA LYS A 11 -29.33 30.78 7.52
C LYS A 11 -29.32 31.87 8.61
N LEU A 12 -30.19 32.88 8.51
CA LEU A 12 -30.32 33.95 9.52
C LEU A 12 -30.93 33.43 10.83
N SER A 13 -31.78 32.42 10.75
CA SER A 13 -32.43 31.77 11.91
C SER A 13 -31.72 30.51 12.42
N ASP A 14 -30.54 30.18 11.86
CA ASP A 14 -29.78 28.95 12.08
C ASP A 14 -30.61 27.65 11.99
N LYS A 15 -31.61 27.65 11.11
CA LYS A 15 -32.47 26.49 10.87
C LYS A 15 -31.78 25.53 9.91
N VAL A 16 -31.27 24.43 10.44
CA VAL A 16 -30.61 23.37 9.66
C VAL A 16 -31.64 22.61 8.82
N SER A 17 -31.29 22.33 7.57
CA SER A 17 -32.11 21.49 6.69
C SER A 17 -32.19 20.03 7.19
N GLU A 18 -33.36 19.43 7.10
CA GLU A 18 -33.60 18.01 7.39
C GLU A 18 -32.66 17.09 6.59
N THR A 19 -32.40 17.44 5.32
CA THR A 19 -31.48 16.67 4.46
C THR A 19 -30.04 16.72 4.94
N TYR A 20 -29.60 17.86 5.49
CA TYR A 20 -28.28 18.01 6.08
C TYR A 20 -28.17 17.24 7.39
N SER A 21 -29.17 17.35 8.26
CA SER A 21 -29.21 16.63 9.54
C SER A 21 -29.08 15.12 9.35
N ASN A 22 -29.87 14.55 8.43
CA ASN A 22 -29.80 13.12 8.13
C ASN A 22 -28.45 12.70 7.54
N TRP A 23 -27.86 13.51 6.66
CA TRP A 23 -26.53 13.25 6.12
C TRP A 23 -25.45 13.31 7.19
N GLU A 24 -25.48 14.33 8.07
CA GLU A 24 -24.51 14.51 9.16
C GLU A 24 -24.58 13.33 10.13
N GLN A 25 -25.78 12.87 10.51
CA GLN A 25 -25.93 11.68 11.36
C GLN A 25 -25.28 10.44 10.73
N GLN A 26 -25.49 10.22 9.42
CA GLN A 26 -24.86 9.10 8.72
C GLN A 26 -23.33 9.25 8.65
N ASP A 27 -22.83 10.45 8.35
CA ASP A 27 -21.38 10.71 8.31
C ASP A 27 -20.74 10.47 9.68
N GLN A 28 -21.36 10.95 10.76
CA GLN A 28 -20.85 10.76 12.13
C GLN A 28 -20.86 9.29 12.57
N LEU A 29 -21.88 8.51 12.17
CA LEU A 29 -21.88 7.06 12.41
C LEU A 29 -20.70 6.36 11.71
N ILE A 30 -20.44 6.71 10.45
CA ILE A 30 -19.31 6.16 9.68
C ILE A 30 -17.99 6.62 10.31
N PHE A 31 -17.89 7.89 10.72
CA PHE A 31 -16.73 8.46 11.38
C PHE A 31 -16.38 7.68 12.66
N MET A 32 -17.36 7.46 13.54
CA MET A 32 -17.18 6.69 14.77
C MET A 32 -16.80 5.23 14.49
N TRP A 33 -17.44 4.61 13.51
CA TRP A 33 -17.13 3.23 13.11
C TRP A 33 -15.70 3.10 12.56
N LEU A 34 -15.25 4.05 11.75
CA LEU A 34 -13.88 4.10 11.24
C LEU A 34 -12.88 4.28 12.39
N LEU A 35 -13.13 5.17 13.36
CA LEU A 35 -12.29 5.32 14.54
C LEU A 35 -12.26 4.06 15.40
N ALA A 36 -13.39 3.39 15.60
CA ALA A 36 -13.46 2.17 16.39
C ALA A 36 -12.76 0.96 15.73
N SER A 37 -12.76 0.90 14.39
CA SER A 37 -12.14 -0.20 13.65
C SER A 37 -10.63 -0.06 13.47
N MET A 38 -10.08 1.14 13.66
CA MET A 38 -8.64 1.38 13.50
C MET A 38 -7.85 1.12 14.78
N SER A 39 -6.57 0.78 14.60
CA SER A 39 -5.67 0.58 15.73
C SER A 39 -5.42 1.92 16.48
N PRO A 40 -5.24 1.89 17.82
CA PRO A 40 -5.00 3.09 18.64
C PRO A 40 -3.84 3.98 18.14
N ASN A 41 -2.84 3.39 17.51
CA ASN A 41 -1.68 4.11 16.97
C ASN A 41 -2.01 5.04 15.78
N LEU A 42 -3.15 4.84 15.12
CA LEU A 42 -3.59 5.69 14.00
C LEU A 42 -4.45 6.88 14.47
N HIS A 43 -4.97 6.84 15.71
CA HIS A 43 -5.88 7.86 16.22
C HIS A 43 -5.25 9.25 16.30
N SER A 44 -3.97 9.33 16.68
CA SER A 44 -3.23 10.60 16.75
C SER A 44 -3.13 11.32 15.40
N ARG A 45 -3.24 10.59 14.29
CA ARG A 45 -3.24 11.16 12.94
C ARG A 45 -4.62 11.67 12.52
N MET A 46 -5.69 11.19 13.16
CA MET A 46 -7.07 11.59 12.85
C MET A 46 -7.50 12.83 13.65
N VAL A 47 -6.64 13.36 14.51
CA VAL A 47 -6.91 14.57 15.29
C VAL A 47 -7.22 15.73 14.33
N GLY A 48 -8.38 16.37 14.54
CA GLY A 48 -8.86 17.47 13.70
C GLY A 48 -9.69 17.05 12.48
N CYS A 49 -9.86 15.74 12.23
CA CYS A 49 -10.89 15.27 11.29
C CYS A 49 -12.27 15.44 11.93
N VAL A 50 -13.20 15.98 11.17
CA VAL A 50 -14.59 16.26 11.56
C VAL A 50 -15.56 15.31 10.84
N HIS A 51 -15.22 14.91 9.62
CA HIS A 51 -16.07 14.08 8.76
C HIS A 51 -15.38 12.79 8.32
N ALA A 52 -16.16 11.75 8.04
CA ALA A 52 -15.67 10.42 7.68
C ALA A 52 -14.74 10.44 6.45
N PHE A 53 -15.01 11.32 5.48
CA PHE A 53 -14.18 11.43 4.28
C PHE A 53 -12.75 11.91 4.60
N GLN A 54 -12.56 12.73 5.63
CA GLN A 54 -11.24 13.24 6.03
C GLN A 54 -10.39 12.13 6.67
N ILE A 55 -11.03 11.28 7.49
CA ILE A 55 -10.41 10.06 8.01
C ILE A 55 -9.99 9.16 6.84
N TRP A 56 -10.91 8.93 5.89
CA TRP A 56 -10.64 8.08 4.73
C TRP A 56 -9.46 8.60 3.90
N GLN A 57 -9.43 9.90 3.60
CA GLN A 57 -8.35 10.52 2.84
C GLN A 57 -7.00 10.43 3.57
N SER A 58 -7.00 10.63 4.89
CA SER A 58 -5.79 10.53 5.72
C SER A 58 -5.26 9.10 5.77
N LEU A 59 -6.14 8.11 5.91
CA LEU A 59 -5.77 6.69 5.84
C LEU A 59 -5.23 6.32 4.47
N HIS A 60 -5.91 6.73 3.39
CA HIS A 60 -5.47 6.48 2.03
C HIS A 60 -4.05 7.00 1.80
N LEU A 61 -3.79 8.28 2.10
CA LEU A 61 -2.48 8.88 1.92
C LEU A 61 -1.40 8.17 2.76
N TYR A 62 -1.72 7.79 4.00
CA TYR A 62 -0.81 7.09 4.88
C TYR A 62 -0.42 5.71 4.34
N PHE A 63 -1.42 4.89 3.98
CA PHE A 63 -1.18 3.55 3.46
C PHE A 63 -0.55 3.58 2.07
N GLU A 64 -0.90 4.54 1.23
CA GLU A 64 -0.25 4.76 -0.06
C GLU A 64 1.24 5.07 0.11
N THR A 65 1.58 6.01 1.01
CA THR A 65 2.97 6.39 1.30
C THR A 65 3.75 5.20 1.86
N GLN A 66 3.18 4.49 2.83
CA GLN A 66 3.80 3.32 3.46
C GLN A 66 4.01 2.19 2.44
N THR A 67 3.01 1.94 1.59
CA THR A 67 3.05 0.94 0.53
C THR A 67 4.14 1.28 -0.48
N ARG A 68 4.20 2.53 -0.96
CA ARG A 68 5.24 3.00 -1.88
C ARG A 68 6.63 2.86 -1.28
N ALA A 69 6.82 3.24 -0.02
CA ALA A 69 8.09 3.08 0.68
C ALA A 69 8.51 1.60 0.78
N ARG A 70 7.57 0.72 1.13
CA ARG A 70 7.80 -0.74 1.20
C ARG A 70 8.16 -1.31 -0.17
N VAL A 71 7.48 -0.90 -1.24
CA VAL A 71 7.82 -1.30 -2.61
C VAL A 71 9.24 -0.87 -2.98
N CYS A 72 9.61 0.39 -2.70
CA CYS A 72 10.97 0.89 -2.95
C CYS A 72 12.01 0.09 -2.15
N GLN A 73 11.74 -0.18 -0.87
CA GLN A 73 12.60 -0.99 -0.02
C GLN A 73 12.78 -2.41 -0.57
N LEU A 74 11.69 -3.08 -0.97
CA LEU A 74 11.72 -4.42 -1.54
C LEU A 74 12.48 -4.44 -2.88
N LYS A 75 12.27 -3.46 -3.75
CA LYS A 75 13.04 -3.29 -4.99
C LYS A 75 14.53 -3.07 -4.71
N SER A 76 14.87 -2.30 -3.69
CA SER A 76 16.27 -2.10 -3.26
C SER A 76 16.88 -3.39 -2.71
N GLN A 77 16.14 -4.15 -1.91
CA GLN A 77 16.58 -5.46 -1.42
C GLN A 77 16.82 -6.41 -2.60
N LEU A 78 15.90 -6.47 -3.57
CA LEU A 78 16.03 -7.29 -4.76
C LEU A 78 17.29 -6.97 -5.57
N LYS A 79 17.58 -5.68 -5.77
CA LYS A 79 18.81 -5.22 -6.44
C LYS A 79 20.07 -5.50 -5.63
N GLY A 80 19.96 -5.53 -4.31
CA GLY A 80 21.06 -5.73 -3.37
C GLY A 80 21.32 -7.18 -2.99
N ILE A 81 20.53 -8.15 -3.45
CA ILE A 81 20.76 -9.56 -3.16
C ILE A 81 22.07 -9.98 -3.83
N LYS A 82 23.11 -10.13 -3.01
CA LYS A 82 24.36 -10.76 -3.42
C LYS A 82 24.21 -12.27 -3.29
N LYS A 83 24.94 -13.04 -4.11
CA LYS A 83 24.96 -14.50 -4.03
C LYS A 83 25.27 -14.94 -2.59
N GLN A 84 24.30 -15.57 -1.94
CA GLN A 84 24.46 -16.18 -0.61
C GLN A 84 24.99 -17.63 -0.75
N ASP A 85 25.42 -18.23 0.34
CA ASP A 85 26.18 -19.50 0.36
C ASP A 85 25.48 -20.68 -0.32
N SER A 86 24.14 -20.67 -0.44
CA SER A 86 23.40 -21.65 -1.25
C SER A 86 22.42 -20.99 -2.24
N LEU A 87 22.38 -21.53 -3.47
CA LEU A 87 21.48 -21.12 -4.55
C LEU A 87 20.00 -21.16 -4.11
N ASN A 88 19.62 -22.15 -3.30
CA ASN A 88 18.27 -22.29 -2.76
C ASN A 88 17.89 -21.14 -1.83
N SER A 89 18.78 -20.73 -0.92
CA SER A 89 18.52 -19.59 -0.01
C SER A 89 18.34 -18.27 -0.77
N TYR A 90 19.13 -18.08 -1.83
CA TYR A 90 19.05 -16.93 -2.73
C TYR A 90 17.73 -16.89 -3.52
N LEU A 91 17.30 -18.02 -4.10
CA LEU A 91 16.02 -18.12 -4.81
C LEU A 91 14.81 -17.96 -3.88
N LEU A 92 14.87 -18.49 -2.66
CA LEU A 92 13.84 -18.31 -1.63
C LEU A 92 13.69 -16.84 -1.22
N ALA A 93 14.80 -16.11 -1.06
CA ALA A 93 14.76 -14.69 -0.74
C ALA A 93 14.12 -13.86 -1.87
N ILE A 94 14.46 -14.16 -3.13
CA ILE A 94 13.85 -13.52 -4.31
C ILE A 94 12.35 -13.81 -4.37
N LYS A 95 11.97 -15.10 -4.23
CA LYS A 95 10.56 -15.51 -4.25
C LYS A 95 9.76 -14.82 -3.16
N LYS A 96 10.29 -14.76 -1.93
CA LYS A 96 9.64 -14.06 -0.81
C LYS A 96 9.41 -12.58 -1.10
N ILE A 97 10.36 -11.90 -1.74
CA ILE A 97 10.23 -10.49 -2.12
C ILE A 97 9.16 -10.32 -3.22
N ILE A 98 9.13 -11.19 -4.23
CA ILE A 98 8.13 -11.18 -5.30
C ILE A 98 6.73 -11.43 -4.75
N ASP A 99 6.56 -12.45 -3.91
CA ASP A 99 5.28 -12.79 -3.28
C ASP A 99 4.78 -11.65 -2.36
N THR A 100 5.71 -10.95 -1.69
CA THR A 100 5.39 -9.77 -0.87
C THR A 100 5.01 -8.55 -1.73
N LEU A 101 5.64 -8.36 -2.89
CA LEU A 101 5.26 -7.30 -3.84
C LEU A 101 3.86 -7.53 -4.42
N ALA A 102 3.55 -8.78 -4.78
CA ALA A 102 2.23 -9.18 -5.26
C ALA A 102 1.13 -8.99 -4.20
N SER A 103 1.39 -9.34 -2.93
CA SER A 103 0.40 -9.19 -1.85
C SER A 103 0.13 -7.73 -1.45
N VAL A 104 1.05 -6.81 -1.73
CA VAL A 104 0.92 -5.38 -1.45
C VAL A 104 0.30 -4.62 -2.64
N GLY A 105 -0.20 -5.34 -3.66
CA GLY A 105 -0.89 -4.75 -4.81
C GLY A 105 0.04 -4.11 -5.84
N SER A 106 1.34 -4.37 -5.75
CA SER A 106 2.33 -3.97 -6.75
C SER A 106 3.03 -5.22 -7.31
N PRO A 107 2.30 -6.09 -8.02
CA PRO A 107 2.90 -7.28 -8.62
C PRO A 107 4.02 -6.86 -9.57
N VAL A 108 5.12 -7.61 -9.56
CA VAL A 108 6.18 -7.44 -10.56
C VAL A 108 5.59 -7.74 -11.93
N ASP A 109 5.78 -6.83 -12.89
CA ASP A 109 5.30 -7.02 -14.26
C ASP A 109 5.73 -8.39 -14.80
N PRO A 110 4.85 -9.14 -15.48
CA PRO A 110 5.18 -10.47 -15.98
C PRO A 110 6.33 -10.45 -17.01
N ALA A 111 6.55 -9.31 -17.69
CA ALA A 111 7.72 -9.09 -18.53
C ALA A 111 9.02 -8.98 -17.70
N GLU A 112 9.01 -8.18 -16.65
CA GLU A 112 10.14 -8.03 -15.69
C GLU A 112 10.45 -9.36 -14.99
N LEU A 113 9.43 -10.14 -14.66
CA LEU A 113 9.56 -11.46 -14.04
C LEU A 113 10.20 -12.47 -15.02
N LYS A 114 9.80 -12.45 -16.30
CA LYS A 114 10.46 -13.22 -17.36
C LYS A 114 11.90 -12.79 -17.57
N PHE A 115 12.20 -11.49 -17.54
CA PHE A 115 13.57 -10.98 -17.64
C PHE A 115 14.41 -11.44 -16.44
N LEU A 116 13.90 -11.36 -15.22
CA LEU A 116 14.59 -11.84 -14.02
C LEU A 116 14.86 -13.34 -14.07
N LEU A 117 13.88 -14.15 -14.49
CA LEU A 117 14.05 -15.60 -14.67
C LEU A 117 15.03 -15.93 -15.79
N PHE A 118 15.00 -15.18 -16.90
CA PHE A 118 15.93 -15.33 -18.01
C PHE A 118 17.36 -14.95 -17.58
N TRP A 119 17.53 -13.84 -16.86
CA TRP A 119 18.81 -13.43 -16.28
C TRP A 119 19.33 -14.43 -15.26
N LEU A 120 18.47 -14.98 -14.39
CA LEU A 120 18.84 -16.06 -13.48
C LEU A 120 19.28 -17.31 -14.25
N SER A 121 18.53 -17.72 -15.28
CA SER A 121 18.90 -18.84 -16.16
C SER A 121 20.25 -18.62 -16.84
N LEU A 122 20.52 -17.41 -17.36
CA LEU A 122 21.80 -17.03 -17.97
C LEU A 122 22.97 -17.04 -16.99
N ILE A 123 22.75 -16.59 -15.74
CA ILE A 123 23.77 -16.61 -14.69
C ILE A 123 24.08 -18.05 -14.26
N LEU A 124 23.06 -18.91 -14.20
CA LEU A 124 23.23 -20.33 -13.90
C LEU A 124 23.94 -21.06 -15.04
N LEU A 125 23.55 -20.82 -16.29
CA LEU A 125 24.17 -21.40 -17.48
C LEU A 125 25.64 -20.97 -17.64
N ARG A 126 25.97 -19.70 -17.39
CA ARG A 126 27.36 -19.23 -17.37
C ARG A 126 28.21 -19.92 -16.30
N LYS A 127 27.64 -20.22 -15.13
CA LYS A 127 28.36 -20.97 -14.08
C LYS A 127 28.58 -22.44 -14.45
N THR A 128 27.63 -23.08 -15.11
CA THR A 128 27.78 -24.47 -15.57
C THR A 128 28.89 -24.60 -16.61
N GLN A 129 28.99 -23.64 -17.55
CA GLN A 129 30.03 -23.61 -18.57
C GLN A 129 31.43 -23.29 -17.99
N VAL A 130 31.52 -22.38 -17.01
CA VAL A 130 32.79 -22.07 -16.34
C VAL A 130 33.27 -23.24 -15.46
N SER A 131 32.36 -23.98 -14.82
CA SER A 131 32.72 -25.20 -14.07
C SER A 131 33.27 -26.29 -15.00
N SER A 132 32.64 -26.51 -16.16
CA SER A 132 33.10 -27.53 -17.13
C SER A 132 34.45 -27.22 -17.79
N ILE A 133 34.91 -25.97 -17.76
CA ILE A 133 36.22 -25.55 -18.29
C ILE A 133 37.33 -25.70 -17.23
N LEU A 134 36.98 -25.70 -15.94
CA LEU A 134 37.92 -25.87 -14.82
C LEU A 134 38.12 -27.33 -14.39
N ASP A 135 37.24 -28.23 -14.83
CA ASP A 135 37.29 -29.68 -14.56
C ASP A 135 37.99 -30.50 -15.68
N HIS A 136 38.67 -29.86 -16.62
CA HIS A 136 39.43 -30.52 -17.70
C HIS A 136 40.89 -30.08 -17.75
#